data_AF-A0A8B6HS15-F1
#
_entry.id   AF-A0A8B6HS15-F1
#
_cell.length_a   1.000
_cell.length_b   1.000
_cell.length_c   1.000
_cell.angle_alpha   90.00
_cell.angle_beta   90.00
_cell.angle_gamma   90.00
#
_symmetry.space_group_name_H-M   'P 1'
#
loop_
_entity.id
_entity.type
_entity.pdbx_description
1 polymer ?
#
loop_
_entity_poly.entity_id
_entity_poly.type
_entity_poly.pdbx_seq_one_letter_code
_entity_poly.pdbx_strand_id
1 'polypeptide(L)'
;MNAIKAIPTMYTWSTLTQNYMVEDETVLHNIPYMGDDILEQDGAFIEELLKNYEGKVHGEKTSTVLDDETFVELVNSMWLNYPDPELEDDENNADIITSNDESKKSIFPSNSIFEAISNQFKEKGSPDELKEKYKEIIESRDNPVPPECTPNIDGTQAQSVPREQTMHSFHTLFCRRCYKYDCFLHPYHPTPSMLTRKMPETKLDTELCGPFCYLKEKSDDKENTMESTSAEPENSVWTGAEESLFRVLLDMYRNNHCNIAKIIGTKTCTQVRDFAIKEEAHLLDTSEDKMQTPPRKKSKKKHSDFFRLWSMHCRKIQLKKDSTSKTVYNYQPCDHPGQRCDENCPCIHAQNFCEKFCQCSGDCENRFPGCRCKAQCNTKQCPCFLAVRECDPDLCSMCGADQFDTAKISCKNVSVQRGMGKHLLLAPSEVAGWGIYTKEAVEKNDFISEYCGEIISQDEADRRGKVYDKYMCSFLFNLNNDFVVDATRKGNKIRFANHSVNPNCYAKVMMVNGDHRIGIFGKRPIHAGEELFFDYRYGPTEQLKFVGIERDENS
;
A
#
# COMPACT_ATOMS: atom_id res chain seq x y z
N MET A 1 13.78 -3.48 53.90
CA MET A 1 13.88 -3.75 52.45
C MET A 1 14.99 -2.89 51.89
N ASN A 2 15.89 -3.45 51.06
CA ASN A 2 16.87 -2.64 50.35
C ASN A 2 16.15 -1.78 49.31
N ALA A 3 16.60 -0.54 49.11
CA ALA A 3 16.00 0.34 48.11
C ALA A 3 16.31 -0.18 46.70
N ILE A 4 15.26 -0.61 45.98
CA ILE A 4 15.34 -0.96 44.56
C ILE A 4 14.83 0.25 43.77
N LYS A 5 15.64 0.76 42.83
CA LYS A 5 15.22 1.86 41.97
C LYS A 5 14.18 1.35 40.96
N ALA A 6 12.98 1.91 41.00
CA ALA A 6 11.93 1.60 40.02
C ALA A 6 12.33 2.13 38.64
N ILE A 7 11.97 1.39 37.59
CA ILE A 7 12.07 1.84 36.21
C ILE A 7 10.80 2.64 35.83
N PRO A 8 10.90 3.61 34.90
CA PRO A 8 9.72 4.33 34.44
C PRO A 8 8.71 3.41 33.73
N THR A 9 7.43 3.71 33.85
CA THR A 9 6.33 2.95 33.24
C THR A 9 6.47 2.89 31.72
N MET A 10 6.21 1.72 31.14
CA MET A 10 6.16 1.51 29.70
C MET A 10 5.13 0.44 29.37
N TYR A 11 4.24 0.73 28.42
CA TYR A 11 3.38 -0.27 27.79
C TYR A 11 4.14 -0.96 26.65
N THR A 12 3.87 -2.23 26.43
CA THR A 12 4.48 -3.00 25.33
C THR A 12 4.11 -2.41 23.98
N TRP A 13 5.07 -2.37 23.07
CA TRP A 13 4.90 -1.85 21.71
C TRP A 13 5.75 -2.65 20.73
N SER A 14 5.36 -2.67 19.46
CA SER A 14 6.11 -3.37 18.40
C SER A 14 7.03 -2.44 17.63
N THR A 15 8.23 -2.91 17.30
CA THR A 15 9.21 -2.12 16.55
C THR A 15 8.89 -2.07 15.05
N LEU A 16 9.00 -0.89 14.44
CA LEU A 16 8.82 -0.62 13.03
C LEU A 16 10.08 -0.01 12.41
N THR A 17 10.35 -0.38 11.16
CA THR A 17 11.37 0.27 10.32
C THR A 17 10.77 1.24 9.29
N GLN A 18 9.46 1.13 9.05
CA GLN A 18 8.65 1.93 8.14
C GLN A 18 7.25 2.03 8.75
N ASN A 19 6.49 3.06 8.36
CA ASN A 19 5.11 3.20 8.79
C ASN A 19 4.23 2.02 8.36
N TYR A 20 3.13 1.81 9.08
CA TYR A 20 2.20 0.70 8.87
C TYR A 20 0.77 1.24 8.78
N MET A 21 0.09 1.14 7.65
CA MET A 21 -1.31 1.56 7.49
C MET A 21 -2.22 0.65 8.30
N VAL A 22 -3.17 1.24 9.03
CA VAL A 22 -4.18 0.53 9.81
C VAL A 22 -5.54 1.09 9.44
N GLU A 23 -6.52 0.19 9.27
CA GLU A 23 -7.91 0.57 9.05
C GLU A 23 -8.54 1.09 10.33
N ASP A 24 -9.56 1.93 10.18
CA ASP A 24 -10.25 2.54 11.31
C ASP A 24 -11.03 1.49 12.12
N GLU A 25 -10.89 1.55 13.45
CA GLU A 25 -11.61 0.67 14.37
C GLU A 25 -13.04 1.19 14.56
N THR A 26 -14.01 0.57 13.91
CA THR A 26 -15.43 0.96 14.00
C THR A 26 -16.12 0.50 15.29
N VAL A 27 -15.49 -0.41 16.05
CA VAL A 27 -16.00 -0.98 17.30
C VAL A 27 -14.94 -0.90 18.39
N LEU A 28 -15.35 -0.43 19.58
CA LEU A 28 -14.47 -0.38 20.74
C LEU A 28 -14.33 -1.77 21.35
N HIS A 29 -13.16 -2.39 21.21
CA HIS A 29 -12.92 -3.75 21.70
C HIS A 29 -12.79 -3.85 23.21
N ASN A 30 -12.32 -2.79 23.87
CA ASN A 30 -12.10 -2.76 25.31
C ASN A 30 -12.41 -1.36 25.85
N ILE A 31 -13.15 -1.29 26.96
CA ILE A 31 -13.30 -0.05 27.74
C ILE A 31 -12.05 0.10 28.60
N PRO A 32 -11.23 1.16 28.43
CA PRO A 32 -10.02 1.33 29.21
C PRO A 32 -10.36 1.53 30.70
N TYR A 33 -9.84 0.67 31.57
CA TYR A 33 -9.96 0.86 33.02
C TYR A 33 -9.01 1.96 33.47
N MET A 34 -9.56 3.02 34.06
CA MET A 34 -8.82 4.21 34.50
C MET A 34 -8.74 4.33 36.04
N GLY A 35 -9.18 3.32 36.78
CA GLY A 35 -9.29 3.38 38.24
C GLY A 35 -10.67 3.85 38.70
N ASP A 36 -11.14 3.30 39.81
CA ASP A 36 -12.50 3.55 40.34
C ASP A 36 -12.71 5.04 40.67
N ASP A 37 -11.69 5.70 41.21
CA ASP A 37 -11.73 7.13 41.58
C ASP A 37 -11.95 8.06 40.37
N ILE A 38 -11.43 7.70 39.18
CA ILE A 38 -11.58 8.49 37.95
C ILE A 38 -12.94 8.23 37.30
N LEU A 39 -13.41 6.98 37.36
CA LEU A 39 -14.72 6.58 36.84
C LEU A 39 -15.87 7.26 37.61
N GLU A 40 -15.73 7.46 38.92
CA GLU A 40 -16.72 8.17 39.73
C GLU A 40 -16.75 9.68 39.50
N GLN A 41 -15.60 10.30 39.14
CA GLN A 41 -15.51 11.74 38.91
C GLN A 41 -15.89 12.17 37.49
N ASP A 42 -15.78 11.28 36.51
CA ASP A 42 -15.83 11.64 35.08
C ASP A 42 -16.67 10.66 34.25
N GLY A 43 -17.87 10.30 34.73
CA GLY A 43 -18.81 9.44 34.00
C GLY A 43 -19.18 9.97 32.60
N ALA A 44 -19.08 11.28 32.40
CA ALA A 44 -19.28 11.93 31.10
C ALA A 44 -18.23 11.51 30.06
N PHE A 45 -16.99 11.20 30.48
CA PHE A 45 -15.95 10.72 29.56
C PHE A 45 -16.30 9.37 28.94
N ILE A 46 -16.81 8.42 29.74
CA ILE A 46 -17.19 7.09 29.24
C ILE A 46 -18.36 7.22 28.27
N GLU A 47 -19.35 8.05 28.57
CA GLU A 47 -20.47 8.32 27.66
C GLU A 47 -20.00 8.96 26.35
N GLU A 48 -19.09 9.93 26.41
CA GLU A 48 -18.50 10.54 25.21
C GLU A 48 -17.67 9.53 24.41
N LEU A 49 -16.89 8.68 25.08
CA LEU A 49 -16.11 7.64 24.44
C LEU A 49 -17.01 6.68 23.66
N LEU A 50 -18.07 6.17 24.29
CA LEU A 50 -19.06 5.29 23.65
C LEU A 50 -19.73 5.96 22.45
N LYS A 51 -20.08 7.24 22.57
CA LYS A 51 -20.70 8.00 21.48
C LYS A 51 -19.82 8.07 20.22
N ASN A 52 -18.50 8.14 20.36
CA ASN A 52 -17.60 8.18 19.20
C ASN A 52 -17.53 6.86 18.44
N TYR A 53 -17.92 5.76 19.08
CA TYR A 53 -18.06 4.43 18.47
C TYR A 53 -19.53 4.10 18.19
N GLU A 54 -20.42 5.09 18.16
CA GLU A 54 -21.87 4.90 17.95
C GLU A 54 -22.51 3.94 18.97
N GLY A 55 -21.91 3.77 20.15
CA GLY A 55 -22.32 2.79 21.17
C GLY A 55 -21.93 1.35 20.87
N LYS A 56 -21.07 1.09 19.87
CA LYS A 56 -20.57 -0.25 19.55
C LYS A 56 -19.38 -0.61 20.45
N VAL A 57 -19.64 -1.40 21.47
CA VAL A 57 -18.61 -2.01 22.33
C VAL A 57 -18.64 -3.52 22.20
N HIS A 58 -17.46 -4.11 22.02
CA HIS A 58 -17.34 -5.56 21.99
C HIS A 58 -17.80 -6.18 23.32
N GLY A 59 -18.82 -7.03 23.26
CA GLY A 59 -19.33 -7.77 24.41
C GLY A 59 -20.45 -7.10 25.20
N GLU A 60 -21.06 -6.01 24.70
CA GLU A 60 -22.20 -5.37 25.38
C GLU A 60 -23.53 -6.16 25.18
N LYS A 61 -23.67 -7.18 26.03
CA LYS A 61 -24.89 -7.91 26.50
C LYS A 61 -25.45 -9.12 25.72
N THR A 62 -25.37 -10.25 26.43
CA THR A 62 -26.36 -11.36 26.57
C THR A 62 -26.62 -12.31 25.39
N SER A 63 -25.70 -12.44 24.45
CA SER A 63 -25.82 -13.50 23.44
C SER A 63 -24.73 -14.55 23.61
N THR A 64 -25.15 -15.81 23.71
CA THR A 64 -24.35 -17.00 23.41
C THR A 64 -23.40 -16.72 22.25
N VAL A 65 -22.12 -17.09 22.41
CA VAL A 65 -21.07 -16.90 21.41
C VAL A 65 -21.60 -17.34 20.04
N LEU A 66 -21.83 -16.37 19.15
CA LEU A 66 -22.20 -16.64 17.77
C LEU A 66 -20.90 -16.87 16.98
N ASP A 67 -20.43 -18.11 17.02
CA ASP A 67 -19.38 -18.62 16.15
C ASP A 67 -19.94 -18.95 14.75
N ASP A 68 -19.08 -19.36 13.82
CA ASP A 68 -19.49 -19.55 12.42
C ASP A 68 -20.48 -20.72 12.25
N GLU A 69 -20.43 -21.73 13.13
CA GLU A 69 -21.37 -22.86 13.12
C GLU A 69 -22.75 -22.42 13.61
N THR A 70 -22.81 -21.78 14.78
CA THR A 70 -24.07 -21.26 15.35
C THR A 70 -24.66 -20.11 14.55
N PHE A 71 -23.83 -19.32 13.85
CA PHE A 71 -24.30 -18.30 12.90
C PHE A 71 -25.06 -18.93 11.73
N VAL A 72 -24.50 -19.96 11.09
CA VAL A 72 -25.16 -20.66 9.98
C VAL A 72 -26.44 -21.34 10.46
N GLU A 73 -26.42 -21.98 11.63
CA GLU A 73 -27.63 -22.58 12.21
C GLU A 73 -28.72 -21.54 12.49
N LEU A 74 -28.35 -20.36 13.01
CA LEU A 74 -29.28 -19.27 13.27
C LEU A 74 -29.91 -18.76 11.97
N VAL A 75 -29.10 -18.48 10.93
CA VAL A 75 -29.59 -18.00 9.64
C VAL A 75 -30.53 -19.03 9.02
N ASN A 76 -30.14 -20.31 8.98
CA ASN A 76 -30.98 -21.40 8.47
C ASN A 76 -32.29 -21.54 9.26
N SER A 77 -32.22 -21.46 10.59
CA SER A 77 -33.41 -21.54 11.44
C SER A 77 -34.35 -20.37 11.23
N MET A 78 -33.83 -19.15 11.06
CA MET A 78 -34.64 -17.98 10.75
C MET A 78 -35.27 -18.11 9.36
N TRP A 79 -34.51 -18.57 8.37
CA TRP A 79 -35.00 -18.74 7.01
C TRP A 79 -36.09 -19.81 6.90
N LEU A 80 -36.01 -20.89 7.68
CA LEU A 80 -37.06 -21.90 7.80
C LEU A 80 -38.36 -21.34 8.40
N ASN A 81 -38.25 -20.45 9.38
CA ASN A 81 -39.41 -19.93 10.12
C ASN A 81 -40.03 -18.67 9.50
N TYR A 82 -39.28 -17.95 8.67
CA TYR A 82 -39.69 -16.73 7.99
C TYR A 82 -39.44 -16.86 6.49
N PRO A 83 -40.34 -17.56 5.76
CA PRO A 83 -40.19 -17.78 4.34
C PRO A 83 -40.27 -16.49 3.54
N ASP A 84 -39.45 -16.43 2.49
CA ASP A 84 -39.32 -15.26 1.64
C ASP A 84 -40.54 -15.19 0.70
N PRO A 85 -41.35 -14.12 0.75
CA PRO A 85 -42.52 -13.99 -0.11
C PRO A 85 -42.18 -13.83 -1.61
N GLU A 86 -40.90 -13.68 -1.97
CA GLU A 86 -40.43 -13.57 -3.36
C GLU A 86 -40.02 -14.91 -4.00
N LEU A 87 -40.07 -16.03 -3.27
CA LEU A 87 -39.78 -17.37 -3.82
C LEU A 87 -40.96 -17.93 -4.63
N GLU A 88 -40.69 -18.65 -5.71
CA GLU A 88 -41.72 -19.30 -6.53
C GLU A 88 -42.45 -20.42 -5.75
N ASP A 89 -43.74 -20.63 -6.01
CA ASP A 89 -44.63 -21.55 -5.24
C ASP A 89 -44.13 -23.01 -5.12
N ASP A 90 -43.18 -23.43 -5.97
CA ASP A 90 -42.59 -24.77 -6.01
C ASP A 90 -41.26 -24.91 -5.21
N GLU A 91 -40.76 -23.84 -4.59
CA GLU A 91 -39.51 -23.82 -3.83
C GLU A 91 -39.73 -23.74 -2.31
N ASN A 92 -39.38 -24.81 -1.60
CA ASN A 92 -39.48 -24.88 -0.14
C ASN A 92 -38.11 -24.63 0.51
N ASN A 93 -38.03 -23.69 1.46
CA ASN A 93 -36.81 -23.35 2.19
C ASN A 93 -36.12 -24.57 2.83
N ALA A 94 -36.91 -25.54 3.32
CA ALA A 94 -36.37 -26.77 3.89
C ALA A 94 -35.66 -27.65 2.85
N ASP A 95 -36.16 -27.66 1.62
CA ASP A 95 -35.55 -28.41 0.52
C ASP A 95 -34.32 -27.67 -0.01
N ILE A 96 -34.30 -26.33 0.01
CA ILE A 96 -33.13 -25.53 -0.39
C ILE A 96 -31.95 -25.74 0.58
N ILE A 97 -32.20 -25.65 1.89
CA ILE A 97 -31.16 -25.76 2.93
C ILE A 97 -30.54 -27.17 2.99
N THR A 98 -31.29 -28.21 2.63
CA THR A 98 -30.86 -29.61 2.70
C THR A 98 -30.44 -30.20 1.35
N SER A 99 -30.58 -29.45 0.26
CA SER A 99 -30.31 -29.91 -1.10
C SER A 99 -28.83 -29.87 -1.46
N ASN A 100 -28.37 -30.93 -2.14
CA ASN A 100 -27.04 -30.99 -2.76
C ASN A 100 -27.03 -30.50 -4.23
N ASP A 101 -28.16 -30.06 -4.75
CA ASP A 101 -28.30 -29.51 -6.10
C ASP A 101 -27.72 -28.09 -6.18
N GLU A 102 -26.73 -27.87 -7.06
CA GLU A 102 -26.07 -26.57 -7.26
C GLU A 102 -27.04 -25.44 -7.65
N SER A 103 -28.11 -25.76 -8.37
CA SER A 103 -29.13 -24.77 -8.77
C SER A 103 -29.93 -24.21 -7.60
N LYS A 104 -30.07 -24.98 -6.52
CA LYS A 104 -30.76 -24.56 -5.29
C LYS A 104 -29.82 -23.88 -4.30
N LYS A 105 -28.50 -24.13 -4.39
CA LYS A 105 -27.47 -23.50 -3.55
C LYS A 105 -27.21 -22.04 -3.89
N SER A 106 -27.58 -21.58 -5.08
CA SER A 106 -27.50 -20.15 -5.46
C SER A 106 -28.63 -19.30 -4.88
N ILE A 107 -29.61 -19.92 -4.22
CA ILE A 107 -30.72 -19.24 -3.57
C ILE A 107 -30.28 -18.90 -2.15
N PHE A 108 -30.40 -17.63 -1.76
CA PHE A 108 -29.95 -17.13 -0.46
C PHE A 108 -31.10 -16.44 0.28
N PRO A 109 -31.08 -16.42 1.63
CA PRO A 109 -32.10 -15.74 2.41
C PRO A 109 -32.19 -14.23 2.09
N SER A 110 -33.39 -13.66 2.27
CA SER A 110 -33.62 -12.21 2.09
C SER A 110 -32.78 -11.36 3.04
N ASN A 111 -32.49 -10.12 2.60
CA ASN A 111 -31.76 -9.14 3.41
C ASN A 111 -32.44 -8.84 4.76
N SER A 112 -33.76 -9.01 4.86
CA SER A 112 -34.52 -8.78 6.10
C SER A 112 -34.05 -9.63 7.27
N ILE A 113 -33.59 -10.86 7.01
CA ILE A 113 -33.04 -11.77 8.04
C ILE A 113 -31.71 -11.23 8.55
N PHE A 114 -30.84 -10.77 7.66
CA PHE A 114 -29.54 -10.20 8.00
C PHE A 114 -29.65 -8.84 8.70
N GLU A 115 -30.66 -8.04 8.36
CA GLU A 115 -31.01 -6.82 9.10
C GLU A 115 -31.42 -7.13 10.54
N ALA A 116 -32.26 -8.16 10.75
CA ALA A 116 -32.66 -8.57 12.09
C ALA A 116 -31.47 -9.09 12.91
N ILE A 117 -30.59 -9.89 12.30
CA ILE A 117 -29.38 -10.42 12.96
C ILE A 117 -28.41 -9.27 13.27
N SER A 118 -28.12 -8.37 12.31
CA SER A 118 -27.21 -7.23 12.53
C SER A 118 -27.74 -6.28 13.62
N ASN A 119 -29.06 -6.08 13.70
CA ASN A 119 -29.67 -5.29 14.77
C ASN A 119 -29.48 -5.90 16.16
N GLN A 120 -29.50 -7.24 16.25
CA GLN A 120 -29.31 -7.98 17.50
C GLN A 120 -27.82 -8.20 17.85
N PHE A 121 -26.96 -8.33 16.83
CA PHE A 121 -25.52 -8.60 16.90
C PHE A 121 -24.73 -7.51 16.18
N LYS A 122 -24.84 -6.27 16.69
CA LYS A 122 -24.24 -5.08 16.07
C LYS A 122 -22.72 -5.17 15.94
N GLU A 123 -22.06 -6.00 16.75
CA GLU A 123 -20.63 -6.23 16.74
C GLU A 123 -20.16 -7.14 15.59
N LYS A 124 -21.07 -7.88 14.95
CA LYS A 124 -20.73 -8.86 13.91
C LYS A 124 -20.71 -8.28 12.49
N GLY A 125 -21.09 -7.01 12.33
CA GLY A 125 -21.01 -6.30 11.06
C GLY A 125 -22.36 -5.78 10.55
N SER A 126 -22.31 -5.09 9.42
CA SER A 126 -23.50 -4.62 8.70
C SER A 126 -24.30 -5.80 8.09
N PRO A 127 -25.58 -5.60 7.72
CA PRO A 127 -26.38 -6.66 7.08
C PRO A 127 -25.72 -7.24 5.83
N ASP A 128 -25.05 -6.39 5.03
CA ASP A 128 -24.34 -6.80 3.83
C ASP A 128 -23.10 -7.65 4.15
N GLU A 129 -22.32 -7.26 5.17
CA GLU A 129 -21.17 -8.04 5.65
C GLU A 129 -21.58 -9.43 6.15
N LEU A 130 -22.69 -9.52 6.89
CA LEU A 130 -23.21 -10.80 7.38
C LEU A 130 -23.72 -11.69 6.26
N LYS A 131 -24.33 -11.10 5.22
CA LYS A 131 -24.81 -11.85 4.05
C LYS A 131 -23.66 -12.43 3.26
N GLU A 132 -22.64 -11.63 2.96
CA GLU A 132 -21.45 -12.10 2.26
C GLU A 132 -20.72 -13.17 3.07
N LYS A 133 -20.57 -12.97 4.39
CA LYS A 133 -20.01 -13.98 5.29
C LYS A 133 -20.79 -15.31 5.25
N TYR A 134 -22.12 -15.28 5.22
CA TYR A 134 -22.94 -16.49 5.12
C TYR A 134 -22.71 -17.22 3.79
N LYS A 135 -22.65 -16.50 2.66
CA LYS A 135 -22.35 -17.09 1.34
C LYS A 135 -21.00 -17.78 1.34
N GLU A 136 -19.95 -17.10 1.82
CA GLU A 136 -18.60 -17.65 1.88
C GLU A 136 -18.53 -18.95 2.71
N ILE A 137 -19.22 -19.00 3.86
CA ILE A 137 -19.23 -20.20 4.71
C ILE A 137 -19.95 -21.38 4.03
N ILE A 138 -21.05 -21.13 3.33
CA ILE A 138 -21.79 -22.18 2.63
C ILE A 138 -21.01 -22.67 1.39
N GLU A 139 -20.44 -21.76 0.60
CA GLU A 139 -19.69 -22.09 -0.60
C GLU A 139 -18.36 -22.81 -0.30
N SER A 140 -17.67 -22.43 0.79
CA SER A 140 -16.41 -23.06 1.21
C SER A 140 -16.55 -24.47 1.78
N ARG A 141 -17.74 -24.87 2.24
CA ARG A 141 -18.02 -26.22 2.78
C ARG A 141 -18.03 -27.29 1.68
N ASP A 142 -18.48 -26.94 0.49
CA ASP A 142 -18.63 -27.88 -0.64
C ASP A 142 -17.50 -27.79 -1.68
N ASN A 143 -16.92 -26.61 -1.86
CA ASN A 143 -15.76 -26.41 -2.75
C ASN A 143 -14.61 -25.79 -1.95
N PRO A 144 -13.53 -26.54 -1.63
CA PRO A 144 -12.38 -26.00 -0.91
C PRO A 144 -11.58 -24.96 -1.73
N VAL A 145 -11.93 -24.79 -3.01
CA VAL A 145 -11.39 -23.76 -3.90
C VAL A 145 -12.57 -22.93 -4.41
N PRO A 146 -12.68 -21.64 -4.03
CA PRO A 146 -13.74 -20.77 -4.52
C PRO A 146 -13.76 -20.77 -6.06
N PRO A 147 -14.94 -20.73 -6.72
CA PRO A 147 -15.07 -20.83 -8.18
C PRO A 147 -14.30 -19.75 -8.95
N GLU A 148 -13.98 -18.62 -8.31
CA GLU A 148 -13.20 -17.51 -8.88
C GLU A 148 -11.68 -17.67 -8.71
N CYS A 149 -11.21 -18.70 -8.00
CA CYS A 149 -9.78 -18.96 -7.81
C CYS A 149 -9.17 -19.73 -8.98
N THR A 150 -8.01 -19.28 -9.43
CA THR A 150 -7.24 -20.00 -10.45
C THR A 150 -6.38 -21.07 -9.78
N PRO A 151 -6.48 -22.35 -10.17
CA PRO A 151 -5.63 -23.41 -9.63
C PRO A 151 -4.15 -23.11 -9.83
N ASN A 152 -3.30 -23.60 -8.92
CA ASN A 152 -1.85 -23.42 -9.04
C ASN A 152 -1.33 -24.06 -10.34
N ILE A 153 -0.63 -23.27 -11.16
CA ILE A 153 -0.04 -23.71 -12.42
C ILE A 153 0.99 -24.84 -12.24
N ASP A 154 1.67 -24.89 -11.09
CA ASP A 154 2.63 -25.95 -10.74
C ASP A 154 1.94 -27.17 -10.10
N GLY A 155 0.61 -27.12 -9.94
CA GLY A 155 -0.18 -28.15 -9.27
C GLY A 155 -0.72 -29.24 -10.20
N THR A 156 -1.08 -30.39 -9.64
CA THR A 156 -1.69 -31.50 -10.39
C THR A 156 -3.10 -31.20 -10.92
N GLN A 157 -3.75 -30.16 -10.37
CA GLN A 157 -5.06 -29.66 -10.79
C GLN A 157 -4.96 -28.44 -11.72
N ALA A 158 -3.79 -28.17 -12.31
CA ALA A 158 -3.61 -27.04 -13.21
C ALA A 158 -4.60 -27.10 -14.39
N GLN A 159 -5.35 -26.02 -14.57
CA GLN A 159 -6.34 -25.89 -15.65
C GLN A 159 -5.84 -24.94 -16.73
N SER A 160 -6.40 -25.07 -17.93
CA SER A 160 -6.17 -24.13 -19.01
C SER A 160 -7.05 -22.90 -18.81
N VAL A 161 -6.43 -21.76 -18.49
CA VAL A 161 -7.14 -20.50 -18.20
C VAL A 161 -6.58 -19.34 -19.04
N PRO A 162 -7.35 -18.27 -19.26
CA PRO A 162 -6.85 -17.06 -19.93
C PRO A 162 -5.72 -16.38 -19.15
N ARG A 163 -4.97 -15.52 -19.83
CA ARG A 163 -3.87 -14.73 -19.24
C ARG A 163 -4.36 -13.86 -18.09
N GLU A 164 -5.49 -13.18 -18.26
CA GLU A 164 -6.05 -12.24 -17.29
C GLU A 164 -6.37 -12.96 -15.98
N GLN A 165 -6.93 -14.17 -16.07
CA GLN A 165 -7.20 -15.03 -14.93
C GLN A 165 -5.90 -15.56 -14.30
N THR A 166 -4.96 -16.07 -15.12
CA THR A 166 -3.64 -16.54 -14.65
C THR A 166 -2.87 -15.47 -13.89
N MET A 167 -2.93 -14.22 -14.35
CA MET A 167 -2.20 -13.10 -13.77
C MET A 167 -3.01 -12.29 -12.75
N HIS A 168 -4.28 -12.64 -12.51
CA HIS A 168 -5.21 -11.83 -11.72
C HIS A 168 -4.65 -11.54 -10.32
N SER A 169 -4.30 -12.58 -9.54
CA SER A 169 -3.79 -12.41 -8.18
C SER A 169 -2.49 -11.58 -8.16
N PHE A 170 -1.60 -11.80 -9.13
CA PHE A 170 -0.37 -11.03 -9.23
C PHE A 170 -0.65 -9.55 -9.54
N HIS A 171 -1.61 -9.27 -10.41
CA HIS A 171 -1.98 -7.92 -10.81
C HIS A 171 -2.75 -7.16 -9.73
N THR A 172 -3.63 -7.84 -8.98
CA THR A 172 -4.49 -7.24 -7.96
C THR A 172 -3.73 -6.97 -6.65
N LEU A 173 -2.85 -7.89 -6.24
CA LEU A 173 -2.14 -7.80 -4.96
C LEU A 173 -0.80 -7.09 -5.05
N PHE A 174 -0.17 -6.99 -6.24
CA PHE A 174 1.14 -6.38 -6.37
C PHE A 174 1.09 -4.85 -6.25
N CYS A 175 1.75 -4.32 -5.24
CA CYS A 175 1.94 -2.89 -5.12
C CYS A 175 3.15 -2.39 -5.93
N ARG A 176 2.88 -1.62 -6.98
CA ARG A 176 3.91 -1.00 -7.84
C ARG A 176 4.78 0.03 -7.12
N ARG A 177 4.37 0.56 -5.96
CA ARG A 177 5.10 1.58 -5.20
C ARG A 177 6.22 0.97 -4.35
N CYS A 178 5.93 -0.12 -3.66
CA CYS A 178 6.88 -0.77 -2.73
C CYS A 178 7.35 -2.16 -3.19
N TYR A 179 6.86 -2.68 -4.32
CA TYR A 179 7.24 -3.95 -4.93
C TYR A 179 6.96 -5.17 -4.04
N LYS A 180 5.90 -5.12 -3.24
CA LYS A 180 5.41 -6.21 -2.39
C LYS A 180 3.99 -6.60 -2.80
N TYR A 181 3.64 -7.86 -2.60
CA TYR A 181 2.24 -8.29 -2.63
C TYR A 181 1.57 -7.94 -1.31
N ASP A 182 0.31 -7.50 -1.38
CA ASP A 182 -0.52 -7.17 -0.23
C ASP A 182 0.19 -6.26 0.78
N CYS A 183 0.56 -5.06 0.32
CA CYS A 183 1.44 -4.20 1.09
C CYS A 183 0.68 -3.45 2.20
N PHE A 184 1.25 -3.47 3.40
CA PHE A 184 0.68 -2.78 4.58
C PHE A 184 0.72 -1.24 4.54
N LEU A 185 1.07 -0.59 3.43
CA LEU A 185 1.23 0.88 3.39
C LEU A 185 0.33 1.55 2.35
N HIS A 186 -0.02 0.85 1.26
CA HIS A 186 -0.75 1.43 0.14
C HIS A 186 -2.07 0.68 -0.02
N PRO A 187 -3.20 1.26 0.42
CA PRO A 187 -4.49 0.58 0.43
C PRO A 187 -5.17 0.48 -0.96
N TYR A 188 -4.67 1.23 -1.95
CA TYR A 188 -5.29 1.26 -3.28
C TYR A 188 -4.71 0.18 -4.20
N HIS A 189 -5.61 -0.61 -4.79
CA HIS A 189 -5.25 -1.61 -5.80
C HIS A 189 -4.78 -0.96 -7.12
N PRO A 190 -3.93 -1.65 -7.89
CA PRO A 190 -3.48 -1.18 -9.20
C PRO A 190 -4.67 -0.99 -10.15
N THR A 191 -4.66 0.10 -10.92
CA THR A 191 -5.64 0.26 -12.01
C THR A 191 -5.25 -0.60 -13.22
N PRO A 192 -6.22 -1.03 -14.07
CA PRO A 192 -5.93 -1.83 -15.26
C PRO A 192 -4.86 -1.22 -16.18
N SER A 193 -4.82 0.11 -16.29
CA SER A 193 -3.81 0.85 -17.07
C SER A 193 -2.38 0.68 -16.53
N MET A 194 -2.20 0.42 -15.22
CA MET A 194 -0.86 0.20 -14.65
C MET A 194 -0.24 -1.13 -15.09
N LEU A 195 -1.10 -2.09 -15.44
CA LEU A 195 -0.73 -3.47 -15.80
C LEU A 195 -0.43 -3.60 -17.30
N THR A 196 -0.95 -2.67 -18.12
CA THR A 196 -0.71 -2.63 -19.57
C THR A 196 0.60 -1.91 -19.86
N ARG A 197 1.71 -2.66 -19.83
CA ARG A 197 3.01 -2.13 -20.23
C ARG A 197 3.17 -2.17 -21.75
N LYS A 198 3.43 -1.02 -22.38
CA LYS A 198 4.02 -0.98 -23.74
C LYS A 198 5.41 -1.62 -23.66
N MET A 199 5.50 -2.90 -24.02
CA MET A 199 6.78 -3.60 -24.07
C MET A 199 7.67 -2.92 -25.12
N PRO A 200 8.96 -2.66 -24.79
CA PRO A 200 9.91 -2.20 -25.80
C PRO A 200 9.91 -3.20 -26.95
N GLU A 201 10.01 -2.72 -28.20
CA GLU A 201 10.10 -3.59 -29.37
C GLU A 201 11.21 -4.63 -29.13
N THR A 202 10.82 -5.86 -28.81
CA THR A 202 11.73 -6.99 -28.74
C THR A 202 12.27 -7.15 -30.14
N LYS A 203 13.58 -6.97 -30.31
CA LYS A 203 14.22 -7.31 -31.58
C LYS A 203 13.86 -8.76 -31.89
N LEU A 204 13.23 -8.99 -33.02
CA LEU A 204 13.00 -10.35 -33.51
C LEU A 204 14.36 -11.02 -33.65
N ASP A 205 14.54 -12.14 -32.98
CA ASP A 205 15.77 -12.94 -33.08
C ASP A 205 15.91 -13.38 -34.54
N THR A 206 17.06 -13.05 -35.15
CA THR A 206 17.39 -13.41 -36.54
C THR A 206 18.18 -14.71 -36.62
N GLU A 207 18.58 -15.26 -35.47
CA GLU A 207 19.33 -16.50 -35.36
C GLU A 207 18.42 -17.69 -35.06
N LEU A 208 18.75 -18.84 -35.63
CA LEU A 208 18.00 -20.08 -35.41
C LEU A 208 18.23 -20.58 -33.98
N CYS A 209 17.14 -20.81 -33.22
CA CYS A 209 17.24 -21.28 -31.84
C CYS A 209 17.54 -22.79 -31.71
N GLY A 210 17.49 -23.55 -32.81
CA GLY A 210 17.72 -24.99 -32.79
C GLY A 210 17.24 -25.71 -34.06
N PRO A 211 17.26 -27.06 -34.06
CA PRO A 211 16.85 -27.87 -35.20
C PRO A 211 15.37 -27.68 -35.57
N PHE A 212 14.50 -27.52 -34.57
CA PHE A 212 13.04 -27.32 -34.69
C PHE A 212 12.63 -25.85 -34.50
N CYS A 213 13.32 -24.94 -35.21
CA CYS A 213 13.06 -23.51 -35.13
C CYS A 213 12.07 -23.08 -36.21
N TYR A 214 11.04 -22.33 -35.82
CA TYR A 214 10.00 -21.80 -36.72
C TYR A 214 10.52 -20.92 -37.86
N LEU A 215 11.72 -20.34 -37.70
CA LEU A 215 12.36 -19.50 -38.72
C LEU A 215 12.91 -20.31 -39.90
N LYS A 216 13.16 -21.62 -39.73
CA LYS A 216 13.62 -22.48 -40.84
C LYS A 216 12.53 -22.69 -41.88
N GLU A 217 11.30 -22.85 -41.45
CA GLU A 217 10.17 -23.06 -42.38
C GLU A 217 9.87 -21.78 -43.18
N LYS A 218 10.08 -20.58 -42.60
CA LYS A 218 9.99 -19.31 -43.34
C LYS A 218 11.08 -19.13 -44.42
N SER A 219 12.22 -19.82 -44.31
CA SER A 219 13.25 -19.80 -45.37
C SER A 219 12.98 -20.80 -46.49
N ASP A 220 12.22 -21.87 -46.20
CA ASP A 220 11.93 -22.94 -47.15
C ASP A 220 10.65 -22.69 -47.99
N ASP A 221 9.83 -21.69 -47.64
CA ASP A 221 8.66 -21.22 -48.42
C ASP A 221 8.97 -20.67 -49.83
N LYS A 222 10.22 -20.79 -50.30
CA LYS A 222 10.58 -20.54 -51.71
C LYS A 222 10.77 -21.78 -52.56
N GLU A 223 10.86 -22.99 -52.01
CA GLU A 223 10.98 -24.19 -52.83
C GLU A 223 10.39 -25.45 -52.15
N ASN A 224 9.29 -25.90 -52.75
CA ASN A 224 8.73 -27.26 -52.76
C ASN A 224 7.77 -27.76 -51.66
N THR A 225 6.66 -28.25 -52.22
CA THR A 225 5.58 -29.09 -51.70
C THR A 225 5.99 -30.50 -51.25
N MET A 226 5.24 -31.00 -50.27
CA MET A 226 4.95 -32.40 -49.91
C MET A 226 6.05 -33.24 -49.24
N GLU A 227 5.84 -33.62 -47.97
CA GLU A 227 5.33 -34.95 -47.63
C GLU A 227 4.82 -35.00 -46.17
N SER A 228 3.61 -35.51 -46.00
CA SER A 228 2.95 -35.73 -44.71
C SER A 228 3.35 -37.09 -44.14
N THR A 229 4.15 -37.11 -43.08
CA THR A 229 4.34 -38.32 -42.26
C THR A 229 3.54 -38.20 -40.97
N SER A 230 2.46 -38.98 -40.91
CA SER A 230 1.60 -39.20 -39.76
C SER A 230 2.28 -40.08 -38.71
N ALA A 231 2.79 -39.45 -37.65
CA ALA A 231 2.94 -40.04 -36.33
C ALA A 231 2.98 -38.87 -35.33
N GLU A 232 1.91 -38.65 -34.58
CA GLU A 232 1.91 -37.63 -33.53
C GLU A 232 2.94 -38.02 -32.46
N PRO A 233 3.96 -37.19 -32.18
CA PRO A 233 4.89 -37.48 -31.10
C PRO A 233 4.15 -37.45 -29.76
N GLU A 234 4.49 -38.34 -28.83
CA GLU A 234 3.98 -38.42 -27.44
C GLU A 234 4.02 -37.07 -26.66
N ASN A 235 4.72 -36.06 -27.18
CA ASN A 235 4.88 -34.73 -26.61
C ASN A 235 3.99 -33.64 -27.29
N SER A 236 2.95 -34.03 -28.05
CA SER A 236 2.01 -33.11 -28.73
C SER A 236 0.94 -32.54 -27.80
N VAL A 237 0.62 -33.24 -26.71
CA VAL A 237 -0.44 -32.84 -25.78
C VAL A 237 0.03 -31.67 -24.92
N TRP A 238 -0.78 -30.62 -24.87
CA TRP A 238 -0.57 -29.46 -24.01
C TRP A 238 -1.32 -29.66 -22.70
N THR A 239 -0.63 -29.45 -21.59
CA THR A 239 -1.24 -29.43 -20.25
C THR A 239 -1.85 -28.06 -19.98
N GLY A 240 -2.83 -27.99 -19.08
CA GLY A 240 -3.44 -26.70 -18.69
C GLY A 240 -2.42 -25.67 -18.19
N ALA A 241 -1.35 -26.14 -17.53
CA ALA A 241 -0.22 -25.32 -17.13
C ALA A 241 0.53 -24.72 -18.33
N GLU A 242 0.88 -25.54 -19.32
CA GLU A 242 1.60 -25.09 -20.51
C GLU A 242 0.75 -24.12 -21.35
N GLU A 243 -0.56 -24.37 -21.49
CA GLU A 243 -1.47 -23.49 -22.23
C GLU A 243 -1.59 -22.12 -21.55
N SER A 244 -1.80 -22.11 -20.22
CA SER A 244 -1.90 -20.87 -19.44
C SER A 244 -0.59 -20.08 -19.47
N LEU A 245 0.56 -20.76 -19.30
CA LEU A 245 1.88 -20.14 -19.38
C LEU A 245 2.15 -19.58 -20.79
N PHE A 246 1.76 -20.31 -21.84
CA PHE A 246 1.88 -19.84 -23.21
C PHE A 246 1.11 -18.53 -23.43
N ARG A 247 -0.15 -18.44 -23.00
CA ARG A 247 -0.98 -17.23 -23.13
C ARG A 247 -0.36 -16.02 -22.41
N VAL A 248 0.21 -16.24 -21.23
CA VAL A 248 0.95 -15.19 -20.50
C VAL A 248 2.17 -14.72 -21.29
N LEU A 249 2.97 -15.66 -21.80
CA LEU A 249 4.22 -15.36 -22.50
C LEU A 249 3.99 -14.75 -23.90
N LEU A 250 2.88 -15.08 -24.56
CA LEU A 250 2.57 -14.61 -25.92
C LEU A 250 2.51 -13.08 -25.99
N ASP A 251 1.80 -12.46 -25.05
CA ASP A 251 1.68 -11.00 -24.93
C ASP A 251 3.03 -10.34 -24.54
N MET A 252 3.77 -10.96 -23.61
CA MET A 252 5.07 -10.45 -23.15
C MET A 252 6.15 -10.46 -24.24
N TYR A 253 6.18 -11.50 -25.08
CA TYR A 253 7.21 -11.73 -26.08
C TYR A 253 6.76 -11.45 -27.52
N ARG A 254 5.51 -11.02 -27.75
CA ARG A 254 4.93 -10.63 -29.05
C ARG A 254 5.31 -11.59 -30.19
N ASN A 255 4.91 -12.86 -30.05
CA ASN A 255 5.15 -13.91 -31.05
C ASN A 255 6.64 -14.29 -31.26
N ASN A 256 7.55 -13.93 -30.36
CA ASN A 256 8.88 -14.54 -30.34
C ASN A 256 8.80 -15.97 -29.77
N HIS A 257 8.39 -16.91 -30.64
CA HIS A 257 8.18 -18.32 -30.29
C HIS A 257 9.47 -19.02 -29.82
N CYS A 258 10.65 -18.53 -30.23
CA CYS A 258 11.94 -19.06 -29.74
C CYS A 258 12.08 -18.87 -28.23
N ASN A 259 11.84 -17.64 -27.75
CA ASN A 259 11.95 -17.32 -26.33
C ASN A 259 10.83 -17.96 -25.51
N ILE A 260 9.60 -18.00 -26.07
CA ILE A 260 8.48 -18.68 -25.42
C ILE A 260 8.79 -20.17 -25.23
N ALA A 261 9.25 -20.87 -26.27
CA ALA A 261 9.65 -22.28 -26.17
C ALA A 261 10.78 -22.52 -25.17
N LYS A 262 11.77 -21.62 -25.13
CA LYS A 262 12.86 -21.70 -24.16
C LYS A 262 12.39 -21.57 -22.72
N ILE A 263 11.36 -20.76 -22.45
CA ILE A 263 10.80 -20.56 -21.11
C ILE A 263 9.89 -21.72 -20.72
N ILE A 264 9.03 -22.18 -21.63
CA ILE A 264 8.17 -23.35 -21.39
C ILE A 264 9.02 -24.60 -21.15
N GLY A 265 10.11 -24.77 -21.91
CA GLY A 265 11.11 -25.82 -21.71
C GLY A 265 10.67 -27.23 -22.15
N THR A 266 9.38 -27.55 -22.08
CA THR A 266 8.80 -28.85 -22.46
C THR A 266 8.36 -28.93 -23.92
N LYS A 267 8.24 -27.78 -24.61
CA LYS A 267 7.77 -27.67 -26.00
C LYS A 267 8.84 -27.07 -26.90
N THR A 268 8.93 -27.55 -28.14
CA THR A 268 9.84 -27.02 -29.16
C THR A 268 9.31 -25.73 -29.78
N CYS A 269 10.18 -24.99 -30.47
CA CYS A 269 9.81 -23.72 -31.08
C CYS A 269 8.76 -23.86 -32.19
N THR A 270 8.85 -24.90 -33.03
CA THR A 270 7.80 -25.25 -34.00
C THR A 270 6.46 -25.54 -33.31
N GLN A 271 6.44 -26.36 -32.25
CA GLN A 271 5.21 -26.68 -31.51
C GLN A 271 4.54 -25.44 -30.89
N VAL A 272 5.35 -24.51 -30.35
CA VAL A 272 4.84 -23.24 -29.80
C VAL A 272 4.22 -22.36 -30.89
N ARG A 273 4.83 -22.29 -32.08
CA ARG A 273 4.24 -21.57 -33.22
C ARG A 273 2.92 -22.22 -33.64
N ASP A 274 2.89 -23.55 -33.78
CA ASP A 274 1.70 -24.26 -34.24
C ASP A 274 0.53 -24.09 -33.25
N PHE A 275 0.82 -24.08 -31.95
CA PHE A 275 -0.17 -23.77 -30.92
C PHE A 275 -0.66 -22.30 -31.02
N ALA A 276 0.23 -21.34 -31.28
CA ALA A 276 -0.14 -19.94 -31.49
C ALA A 276 -1.09 -19.75 -32.67
N ILE A 277 -0.84 -20.43 -33.80
CA ILE A 277 -1.71 -20.38 -34.98
C ILE A 277 -3.09 -20.97 -34.67
N LYS A 278 -3.14 -22.05 -33.89
CA LYS A 278 -4.41 -22.65 -33.45
C LYS A 278 -5.20 -21.70 -32.56
N GLU A 279 -4.55 -21.04 -31.58
CA GLU A 279 -5.21 -20.05 -30.70
C GLU A 279 -5.70 -18.81 -31.48
N GLU A 280 -4.90 -18.27 -32.40
CA GLU A 280 -5.26 -17.09 -33.20
C GLU A 280 -6.46 -17.37 -34.12
N ALA A 281 -6.57 -18.59 -34.65
CA ALA A 281 -7.75 -19.03 -35.42
C ALA A 281 -9.05 -19.11 -34.58
N HIS A 282 -8.94 -19.17 -33.25
CA HIS A 282 -10.08 -19.21 -32.33
C HIS A 282 -10.48 -17.82 -31.78
N LEU A 283 -9.71 -16.76 -32.04
CA LEU A 283 -9.99 -15.40 -31.60
C LEU A 283 -10.59 -14.56 -32.75
N LEU A 284 -11.86 -14.17 -32.62
CA LEU A 284 -12.47 -13.15 -33.48
C LEU A 284 -11.80 -11.79 -33.24
N ASP A 285 -11.30 -11.21 -34.33
CA ASP A 285 -10.63 -9.91 -34.44
C ASP A 285 -11.27 -8.83 -33.54
N THR A 286 -10.57 -8.46 -32.48
CA THR A 286 -10.89 -7.29 -31.64
C THR A 286 -9.73 -6.31 -31.66
N SER A 287 -9.79 -5.45 -32.68
CA SER A 287 -9.25 -4.09 -32.73
C SER A 287 -7.73 -3.89 -32.58
N GLU A 288 -7.08 -3.68 -33.73
CA GLU A 288 -5.87 -2.88 -33.85
C GLU A 288 -6.07 -1.45 -33.30
N ASP A 289 -5.80 -1.20 -32.02
CA ASP A 289 -5.69 0.18 -31.53
C ASP A 289 -4.24 0.68 -31.65
N LYS A 290 -3.93 1.22 -32.84
CA LYS A 290 -2.68 1.93 -33.15
C LYS A 290 -2.63 3.27 -32.39
N MET A 291 -2.41 3.25 -31.07
CA MET A 291 -2.01 4.44 -30.32
C MET A 291 -0.52 4.78 -30.57
N GLN A 292 -0.28 5.59 -31.60
CA GLN A 292 1.00 6.24 -31.88
C GLN A 292 1.53 7.00 -30.66
N THR A 293 2.84 6.93 -30.40
CA THR A 293 3.61 8.04 -29.82
C THR A 293 5.13 7.81 -29.98
N PRO A 294 5.95 8.88 -30.07
CA PRO A 294 7.22 8.93 -30.80
C PRO A 294 8.44 8.49 -29.96
N PRO A 295 9.63 8.34 -30.58
CA PRO A 295 10.80 7.79 -29.92
C PRO A 295 11.37 8.68 -28.81
N ARG A 296 11.89 8.01 -27.77
CA ARG A 296 12.63 8.58 -26.64
C ARG A 296 13.91 9.28 -27.11
N LYS A 297 13.82 10.54 -27.54
CA LYS A 297 14.99 11.34 -27.93
C LYS A 297 15.76 11.83 -26.70
N LYS A 298 16.97 11.29 -26.50
CA LYS A 298 18.00 11.88 -25.63
C LYS A 298 18.56 13.16 -26.27
N SER A 299 17.81 14.27 -26.20
CA SER A 299 18.33 15.59 -26.58
C SER A 299 18.90 16.31 -25.35
N LYS A 300 20.22 16.23 -25.17
CA LYS A 300 20.93 16.84 -24.02
C LYS A 300 20.98 18.38 -24.03
N LYS A 301 20.62 19.05 -25.13
CA LYS A 301 20.92 20.49 -25.34
C LYS A 301 19.76 21.46 -25.05
N LYS A 302 18.49 21.01 -25.07
CA LYS A 302 17.30 21.84 -24.71
C LYS A 302 16.84 21.68 -23.25
N HIS A 303 17.50 20.80 -22.48
CA HIS A 303 17.00 20.31 -21.19
C HIS A 303 17.47 21.12 -19.97
N SER A 304 18.51 21.96 -20.10
CA SER A 304 19.00 22.81 -19.00
C SER A 304 18.09 24.01 -18.76
N ASP A 305 17.56 24.62 -19.83
CA ASP A 305 16.64 25.76 -19.74
C ASP A 305 15.30 25.34 -19.13
N PHE A 306 14.80 24.15 -19.52
CA PHE A 306 13.64 23.51 -18.87
C PHE A 306 13.87 23.33 -17.36
N PHE A 307 15.06 22.91 -16.94
CA PHE A 307 15.37 22.69 -15.51
C PHE A 307 15.48 24.00 -14.72
N ARG A 308 15.97 25.08 -15.35
CA ARG A 308 16.05 26.42 -14.75
C ARG A 308 14.66 27.04 -14.61
N LEU A 309 13.82 26.91 -15.65
CA LEU A 309 12.41 27.29 -15.64
C LEU A 309 11.62 26.47 -14.61
N TRP A 310 11.91 25.17 -14.49
CA TRP A 310 11.30 24.30 -13.50
C TRP A 310 11.73 24.64 -12.06
N SER A 311 13.00 24.95 -11.84
CA SER A 311 13.46 25.43 -10.53
C SER A 311 12.73 26.72 -10.12
N MET A 312 12.38 27.57 -11.09
CA MET A 312 11.50 28.73 -10.85
C MET A 312 10.04 28.33 -10.64
N HIS A 313 9.55 27.31 -11.34
CA HIS A 313 8.20 26.75 -11.15
C HIS A 313 8.02 26.11 -9.77
N CYS A 314 8.98 25.29 -9.30
CA CYS A 314 9.01 24.78 -7.92
C CYS A 314 9.06 25.92 -6.90
N ARG A 315 9.85 26.98 -7.14
CA ARG A 315 9.81 28.19 -6.29
C ARG A 315 8.45 28.85 -6.31
N LYS A 316 7.80 28.96 -7.47
CA LYS A 316 6.46 29.56 -7.61
C LYS A 316 5.39 28.72 -6.92
N ILE A 317 5.45 27.40 -7.01
CA ILE A 317 4.57 26.47 -6.28
C ILE A 317 4.84 26.57 -4.78
N GLN A 318 6.11 26.56 -4.34
CA GLN A 318 6.46 26.69 -2.93
C GLN A 318 6.00 28.04 -2.36
N LEU A 319 6.20 29.14 -3.09
CA LEU A 319 5.73 30.48 -2.70
C LEU A 319 4.20 30.58 -2.69
N LYS A 320 3.49 29.88 -3.58
CA LYS A 320 2.03 29.75 -3.51
C LYS A 320 1.61 28.95 -2.27
N LYS A 321 2.27 27.83 -1.98
CA LYS A 321 2.02 26.97 -0.81
C LYS A 321 2.32 27.65 0.52
N ASP A 322 3.27 28.58 0.54
CA ASP A 322 3.54 29.44 1.70
C ASP A 322 2.51 30.58 1.85
N SER A 323 1.74 30.90 0.81
CA SER A 323 0.80 32.03 0.74
C SER A 323 -0.69 31.65 0.82
N THR A 324 -1.06 30.41 0.50
CA THR A 324 -2.42 29.86 0.61
C THR A 324 -2.39 28.61 1.47
N SER A 325 -3.22 28.58 2.52
CA SER A 325 -3.47 27.52 3.52
C SER A 325 -2.62 26.22 3.47
N LYS A 326 -2.11 25.79 4.64
CA LYS A 326 -1.22 24.63 4.88
C LYS A 326 -1.82 23.24 4.55
N THR A 327 -2.83 23.15 3.70
CA THR A 327 -3.49 21.90 3.34
C THR A 327 -2.57 21.06 2.46
N VAL A 328 -2.09 19.94 2.98
CA VAL A 328 -1.30 18.95 2.25
C VAL A 328 -2.11 17.67 2.22
N TYR A 329 -2.42 17.17 1.03
CA TYR A 329 -3.17 15.92 0.86
C TYR A 329 -2.24 14.77 0.48
N ASN A 330 -2.62 13.56 0.83
CA ASN A 330 -1.87 12.36 0.50
C ASN A 330 -1.75 12.16 -1.02
N TYR A 331 -0.62 11.63 -1.47
CA TYR A 331 -0.40 11.40 -2.89
C TYR A 331 -1.03 10.07 -3.33
N GLN A 332 -1.87 10.17 -4.36
CA GLN A 332 -2.41 9.05 -5.11
C GLN A 332 -2.05 9.19 -6.59
N PRO A 333 -1.58 8.11 -7.24
CA PRO A 333 -1.30 8.14 -8.67
C PRO A 333 -2.56 8.41 -9.49
N CYS A 334 -2.49 9.37 -10.42
CA CYS A 334 -3.60 9.59 -11.35
C CYS A 334 -3.62 8.53 -12.46
N ASP A 335 -4.82 8.16 -12.87
CA ASP A 335 -5.09 7.36 -14.06
C ASP A 335 -6.29 7.93 -14.81
N HIS A 336 -6.05 8.43 -16.02
CA HIS A 336 -7.04 9.03 -16.90
C HIS A 336 -6.55 8.87 -18.36
N PRO A 337 -6.72 7.66 -18.94
CA PRO A 337 -6.11 7.32 -20.22
C PRO A 337 -6.58 8.27 -21.34
N GLY A 338 -5.65 8.66 -22.21
CA GLY A 338 -5.91 9.60 -23.31
C GLY A 338 -6.06 11.07 -22.90
N GLN A 339 -6.20 11.38 -21.62
CA GLN A 339 -6.37 12.75 -21.10
C GLN A 339 -5.06 13.31 -20.53
N ARG A 340 -4.88 14.63 -20.63
CA ARG A 340 -3.74 15.34 -19.99
C ARG A 340 -4.08 15.62 -18.53
N CYS A 341 -3.05 15.82 -17.71
CA CYS A 341 -3.27 16.30 -16.35
C CYS A 341 -3.67 17.78 -16.40
N ASP A 342 -4.95 18.07 -16.25
CA ASP A 342 -5.53 19.41 -16.12
C ASP A 342 -6.23 19.57 -14.75
N GLU A 343 -7.16 20.51 -14.61
CA GLU A 343 -7.88 20.77 -13.36
C GLU A 343 -8.68 19.56 -12.84
N ASN A 344 -9.04 18.61 -13.72
CA ASN A 344 -9.72 17.38 -13.33
C ASN A 344 -8.78 16.28 -12.85
N CYS A 345 -7.46 16.47 -12.99
CA CYS A 345 -6.48 15.49 -12.54
C CYS A 345 -6.43 15.44 -11.01
N PRO A 346 -6.60 14.26 -10.37
CA PRO A 346 -6.54 14.12 -8.91
C PRO A 346 -5.24 14.68 -8.31
N CYS A 347 -4.11 14.51 -9.00
CA CYS A 347 -2.84 15.08 -8.54
C CYS A 347 -2.88 16.61 -8.52
N ILE A 348 -3.42 17.26 -9.56
CA ILE A 348 -3.49 18.73 -9.64
C ILE A 348 -4.49 19.29 -8.62
N HIS A 349 -5.66 18.65 -8.49
CA HIS A 349 -6.66 19.02 -7.49
C HIS A 349 -6.08 18.95 -6.06
N ALA A 350 -5.35 17.88 -5.74
CA ALA A 350 -4.65 17.72 -4.47
C ALA A 350 -3.39 18.60 -4.32
N GLN A 351 -3.06 19.43 -5.32
CA GLN A 351 -1.83 20.24 -5.40
C GLN A 351 -0.53 19.41 -5.25
N ASN A 352 -0.58 18.16 -5.69
CA ASN A 352 0.52 17.23 -5.72
C ASN A 352 1.14 17.16 -7.11
N PHE A 353 2.45 16.92 -7.17
CA PHE A 353 3.12 16.58 -8.42
C PHE A 353 2.69 15.18 -8.87
N CYS A 354 2.64 14.98 -10.18
CA CYS A 354 2.56 13.63 -10.73
C CYS A 354 3.91 12.92 -10.49
N GLU A 355 3.89 11.73 -9.91
CA GLU A 355 5.09 10.92 -9.70
C GLU A 355 5.21 9.83 -10.76
N LYS A 356 6.32 9.08 -10.72
CA LYS A 356 6.58 7.93 -11.60
C LYS A 356 5.50 6.83 -11.58
N PHE A 357 4.61 6.84 -10.60
CA PHE A 357 3.51 5.87 -10.46
C PHE A 357 2.24 6.29 -11.21
N CYS A 358 2.10 7.56 -11.60
CA CYS A 358 0.95 8.03 -12.39
C CYS A 358 0.97 7.44 -13.81
N GLN A 359 -0.20 7.20 -14.38
CA GLN A 359 -0.38 6.66 -15.73
C GLN A 359 -0.52 7.75 -16.82
N CYS A 360 -0.41 9.02 -16.45
CA CYS A 360 -0.39 10.13 -17.41
C CYS A 360 0.85 10.09 -18.33
N SER A 361 0.86 10.89 -19.40
CA SER A 361 1.99 10.93 -20.36
C SER A 361 3.35 11.14 -19.69
N GLY A 362 4.41 10.54 -20.26
CA GLY A 362 5.79 10.75 -19.82
C GLY A 362 6.26 12.20 -19.95
N ASP A 363 5.61 12.98 -20.83
CA ASP A 363 5.85 14.42 -21.04
C ASP A 363 4.87 15.30 -20.24
N CYS A 364 4.16 14.75 -19.25
CA CYS A 364 3.24 15.50 -18.41
C CYS A 364 3.96 16.64 -17.67
N GLU A 365 3.44 17.85 -17.80
CA GLU A 365 4.03 19.07 -17.21
C GLU A 365 3.94 19.09 -15.67
N ASN A 366 2.98 18.37 -15.08
CA ASN A 366 2.86 18.26 -13.63
C ASN A 366 3.81 17.21 -13.03
N ARG A 367 4.59 16.47 -13.85
CA ARG A 367 5.51 15.45 -13.34
C ARG A 367 6.73 16.07 -12.66
N PHE A 368 7.10 15.56 -11.50
CA PHE A 368 8.33 15.98 -10.86
C PHE A 368 9.55 15.43 -11.62
N PRO A 369 10.49 16.28 -12.09
CA PRO A 369 11.56 15.86 -13.01
C PRO A 369 12.83 15.34 -12.32
N GLY A 370 12.88 15.32 -10.98
CA GLY A 370 14.08 14.99 -10.22
C GLY A 370 15.07 16.15 -10.04
N CYS A 371 16.32 15.86 -9.68
CA CYS A 371 17.42 16.82 -9.59
C CYS A 371 18.53 16.52 -10.61
N ARG A 372 19.35 17.53 -10.92
CA ARG A 372 20.57 17.41 -11.74
C ARG A 372 21.83 17.80 -10.97
N CYS A 373 21.77 17.71 -9.64
CA CYS A 373 22.89 18.01 -8.77
C CYS A 373 24.03 17.01 -8.98
N LYS A 374 25.26 17.42 -8.66
CA LYS A 374 26.43 16.53 -8.73
C LYS A 374 26.67 15.73 -7.45
N ALA A 375 26.23 16.24 -6.30
CA ALA A 375 26.33 15.60 -4.99
C ALA A 375 25.49 16.35 -3.94
N GLN A 376 25.45 15.79 -2.73
CA GLN A 376 24.93 16.33 -1.46
C GLN A 376 23.43 16.63 -1.40
N CYS A 377 22.88 17.40 -2.34
CA CYS A 377 21.43 17.69 -2.40
C CYS A 377 20.80 18.22 -1.10
N ASN A 378 21.56 18.87 -0.22
CA ASN A 378 21.13 19.30 1.12
C ASN A 378 20.95 20.83 1.25
N THR A 379 20.84 21.54 0.11
CA THR A 379 20.63 22.99 0.07
C THR A 379 19.50 23.35 -0.88
N LYS A 380 18.98 24.58 -0.76
CA LYS A 380 17.93 25.14 -1.64
C LYS A 380 18.34 25.24 -3.12
N GLN A 381 19.59 24.94 -3.48
CA GLN A 381 20.01 24.81 -4.88
C GLN A 381 19.49 23.51 -5.52
N CYS A 382 19.24 22.47 -4.73
CA CYS A 382 18.62 21.24 -5.17
C CYS A 382 17.10 21.40 -5.24
N PRO A 383 16.45 21.15 -6.41
CA PRO A 383 14.99 21.22 -6.52
C PRO A 383 14.25 20.25 -5.58
N CYS A 384 14.78 19.04 -5.37
CA CYS A 384 14.19 18.07 -4.43
C CYS A 384 14.16 18.65 -3.01
N PHE A 385 15.32 19.11 -2.51
CA PHE A 385 15.44 19.65 -1.17
C PHE A 385 14.58 20.91 -0.97
N LEU A 386 14.57 21.79 -1.97
CA LEU A 386 13.75 23.00 -1.96
C LEU A 386 12.25 22.67 -1.89
N ALA A 387 11.81 21.65 -2.61
CA ALA A 387 10.42 21.18 -2.61
C ALA A 387 10.08 20.30 -1.40
N VAL A 388 10.99 20.16 -0.42
CA VAL A 388 10.79 19.33 0.78
C VAL A 388 10.59 17.84 0.43
N ARG A 389 11.45 17.34 -0.47
CA ARG A 389 11.39 15.96 -0.99
C ARG A 389 12.77 15.33 -0.97
N GLU A 390 12.83 14.03 -0.74
CA GLU A 390 14.04 13.26 -1.01
C GLU A 390 14.29 13.11 -2.52
N CYS A 391 15.54 12.82 -2.88
CA CYS A 391 15.89 12.54 -4.27
C CYS A 391 15.38 11.15 -4.67
N ASP A 392 14.59 11.10 -5.75
CA ASP A 392 14.10 9.84 -6.31
C ASP A 392 15.24 9.11 -7.05
N PRO A 393 15.55 7.84 -6.74
CA PRO A 393 16.62 7.09 -7.39
C PRO A 393 16.39 6.84 -8.90
N ASP A 394 15.15 6.79 -9.37
CA ASP A 394 14.83 6.58 -10.79
C ASP A 394 14.99 7.86 -11.63
N LEU A 395 14.96 9.03 -10.98
CA LEU A 395 15.05 10.33 -11.65
C LEU A 395 16.38 11.04 -11.40
N CYS A 396 16.94 10.93 -10.19
CA CYS A 396 18.09 11.70 -9.71
C CYS A 396 19.43 10.96 -9.89
N SER A 397 19.70 10.48 -11.10
CA SER A 397 20.87 9.64 -11.43
C SER A 397 22.23 10.36 -11.45
N MET A 398 22.28 11.67 -11.21
CA MET A 398 23.54 12.44 -11.24
C MET A 398 24.07 12.82 -9.86
N CYS A 399 23.21 12.85 -8.83
CA CYS A 399 23.63 13.24 -7.50
C CYS A 399 24.12 12.07 -6.65
N GLY A 400 23.95 10.84 -7.15
CA GLY A 400 24.24 9.58 -6.47
C GLY A 400 23.06 9.00 -5.68
N ALA A 401 21.82 9.44 -5.95
CA ALA A 401 20.64 8.86 -5.29
C ALA A 401 20.37 7.40 -5.72
N ASP A 402 20.81 7.03 -6.91
CA ASP A 402 20.71 5.70 -7.54
C ASP A 402 21.83 4.72 -7.14
N GLN A 403 22.84 5.19 -6.40
CA GLN A 403 23.98 4.35 -6.00
C GLN A 403 23.56 3.32 -4.95
N PHE A 404 23.68 2.02 -5.23
CA PHE A 404 23.24 0.97 -4.29
C PHE A 404 24.11 0.87 -3.02
N ASP A 405 25.43 1.02 -3.15
CA ASP A 405 26.39 0.93 -2.04
C ASP A 405 26.25 2.14 -1.09
N THR A 406 25.70 1.92 0.10
CA THR A 406 25.42 2.96 1.11
C THR A 406 26.68 3.67 1.60
N ALA A 407 27.85 3.04 1.55
CA ALA A 407 29.11 3.63 1.98
C ALA A 407 29.64 4.69 1.01
N LYS A 408 29.18 4.68 -0.25
CA LYS A 408 29.69 5.55 -1.34
C LYS A 408 28.68 6.58 -1.81
N ILE A 409 27.51 6.68 -1.17
CA ILE A 409 26.46 7.59 -1.58
C ILE A 409 26.94 9.04 -1.49
N SER A 410 26.95 9.73 -2.62
CA SER A 410 27.26 11.17 -2.66
C SER A 410 26.06 12.06 -2.32
N CYS A 411 24.83 11.57 -2.49
CA CYS A 411 23.60 12.30 -2.19
C CYS A 411 23.26 12.23 -0.70
N LYS A 412 23.12 13.36 0.01
CA LYS A 412 22.70 13.38 1.43
C LYS A 412 21.19 13.54 1.61
N ASN A 413 20.41 13.54 0.52
CA ASN A 413 18.96 13.74 0.51
C ASN A 413 18.23 12.44 0.17
N VAL A 414 18.68 11.33 0.75
CA VAL A 414 18.15 9.96 0.56
C VAL A 414 18.15 9.17 1.89
N SER A 415 18.29 9.86 3.01
CA SER A 415 18.53 9.23 4.31
C SER A 415 17.30 8.51 4.84
N VAL A 416 16.10 9.06 4.63
CA VAL A 416 14.82 8.47 5.07
C VAL A 416 14.50 7.23 4.27
N GLN A 417 14.59 7.29 2.92
CA GLN A 417 14.31 6.13 2.08
C GLN A 417 15.30 4.96 2.29
N ARG A 418 16.52 5.25 2.78
CA ARG A 418 17.55 4.24 3.05
C ARG A 418 17.72 3.88 4.52
N GLY A 419 16.96 4.49 5.43
CA GLY A 419 17.09 4.25 6.86
C GLY A 419 18.48 4.61 7.42
N MET A 420 19.16 5.61 6.86
CA MET A 420 20.51 6.04 7.26
C MET A 420 20.49 6.93 8.51
N GLY A 421 19.81 6.47 9.56
CA GLY A 421 19.70 7.17 10.84
C GLY A 421 20.92 6.98 11.74
N LYS A 422 20.93 7.72 12.85
CA LYS A 422 21.92 7.66 13.93
C LYS A 422 21.56 6.55 14.90
N HIS A 423 22.56 6.03 15.62
CA HIS A 423 22.30 5.01 16.63
C HIS A 423 21.72 5.62 17.92
N LEU A 424 20.52 5.21 18.31
CA LEU A 424 19.80 5.73 19.47
C LEU A 424 19.81 4.77 20.68
N LEU A 425 19.93 5.36 21.87
CA LEU A 425 19.98 4.71 23.18
C LEU A 425 18.78 5.14 24.03
N LEU A 426 18.12 4.18 24.68
CA LEU A 426 17.00 4.42 25.58
C LEU A 426 17.49 4.46 27.03
N ALA A 427 17.13 5.49 27.78
CA ALA A 427 17.42 5.59 29.21
C ALA A 427 16.34 6.43 29.92
N PRO A 428 16.21 6.37 31.26
CA PRO A 428 15.30 7.25 32.00
C PRO A 428 15.64 8.73 31.72
N SER A 429 14.62 9.52 31.39
CA SER A 429 14.77 10.95 31.07
C SER A 429 15.08 11.77 32.34
N GLU A 430 15.76 12.90 32.16
CA GLU A 430 15.90 13.90 33.22
C GLU A 430 14.65 14.76 33.39
N VAL A 431 13.74 14.74 32.40
CA VAL A 431 12.48 15.50 32.39
C VAL A 431 11.32 14.64 32.89
N ALA A 432 10.95 13.60 32.14
CA ALA A 432 9.82 12.74 32.48
C ALA A 432 9.95 11.36 31.83
N GLY A 433 9.70 10.32 32.62
CA GLY A 433 9.60 8.95 32.10
C GLY A 433 10.86 8.45 31.40
N TRP A 434 10.69 7.99 30.16
CA TRP A 434 11.77 7.54 29.29
C TRP A 434 12.22 8.65 28.35
N GLY A 435 13.53 8.73 28.10
CA GLY A 435 14.14 9.63 27.14
C GLY A 435 14.97 8.85 26.12
N ILE A 436 15.28 9.50 24.99
CA ILE A 436 16.13 8.92 23.95
C ILE A 436 17.38 9.76 23.75
N TYR A 437 18.52 9.09 23.60
CA TYR A 437 19.84 9.69 23.54
C TYR A 437 20.55 9.26 22.26
N THR A 438 21.39 10.12 21.69
CA THR A 438 22.23 9.75 20.54
C THR A 438 23.54 9.10 21.01
N LYS A 439 23.97 7.99 20.40
CA LYS A 439 25.27 7.36 20.71
C LYS A 439 26.44 8.13 20.11
N GLU A 440 26.21 8.84 19.03
CA GLU A 440 27.22 9.55 18.24
C GLU A 440 26.88 11.05 18.14
N ALA A 441 27.88 11.87 17.82
CA ALA A 441 27.65 13.29 17.58
C ALA A 441 26.80 13.50 16.32
N VAL A 442 25.92 14.51 16.37
CA VAL A 442 25.02 14.87 15.26
C VAL A 442 25.28 16.31 14.86
N GLU A 443 25.55 16.56 13.59
CA GLU A 443 25.73 17.90 13.07
C GLU A 443 24.39 18.60 12.85
N LYS A 444 24.42 19.93 12.70
CA LYS A 444 23.21 20.69 12.37
C LYS A 444 22.62 20.24 11.03
N ASN A 445 21.32 19.95 11.02
CA ASN A 445 20.52 19.40 9.92
C ASN A 445 20.85 17.96 9.52
N ASP A 446 21.70 17.23 10.27
CA ASP A 446 21.86 15.81 10.04
C ASP A 446 20.55 15.08 10.35
N PHE A 447 20.25 14.06 9.54
CA PHE A 447 19.15 13.15 9.79
C PHE A 447 19.47 12.24 10.97
N ILE A 448 18.54 12.14 11.91
CA ILE A 448 18.67 11.33 13.13
C ILE A 448 17.88 10.03 12.98
N SER A 449 16.57 10.13 12.75
CA SER A 449 15.69 8.98 12.58
C SER A 449 14.42 9.43 11.89
N GLU A 450 13.75 8.51 11.23
CA GLU A 450 12.33 8.69 10.90
C GLU A 450 11.51 8.50 12.18
N TYR A 451 10.42 9.23 12.33
CA TYR A 451 9.38 8.95 13.32
C TYR A 451 8.38 7.98 12.70
N CYS A 452 8.47 6.71 13.10
CA CYS A 452 7.62 5.64 12.55
C CYS A 452 6.44 5.33 13.47
N GLY A 453 5.31 4.98 12.88
CA GLY A 453 4.11 4.53 13.59
C GLY A 453 3.06 3.91 12.69
N GLU A 454 1.90 3.64 13.26
CA GLU A 454 0.69 3.30 12.51
C GLU A 454 0.21 4.53 11.73
N ILE A 455 -0.15 4.39 10.45
CA ILE A 455 -0.85 5.44 9.70
C ILE A 455 -2.34 5.18 9.87
N ILE A 456 -3.02 6.18 10.42
CA ILE A 456 -4.45 6.14 10.72
C ILE A 456 -5.13 7.39 10.15
N SER A 457 -6.44 7.33 9.91
CA SER A 457 -7.22 8.49 9.50
C SER A 457 -7.23 9.59 10.58
N GLN A 458 -7.64 10.81 10.22
CA GLN A 458 -7.88 11.87 11.19
C GLN A 458 -8.97 11.49 12.21
N ASP A 459 -10.04 10.82 11.76
CA ASP A 459 -11.15 10.41 12.63
C ASP A 459 -10.74 9.34 13.64
N GLU A 460 -9.90 8.39 13.23
CA GLU A 460 -9.30 7.39 14.12
C GLU A 460 -8.33 8.06 15.12
N ALA A 461 -7.53 9.02 14.66
CA ALA A 461 -6.63 9.77 15.53
C ALA A 461 -7.39 10.56 16.59
N ASP A 462 -8.51 11.20 16.25
CA ASP A 462 -9.38 11.89 17.20
C ASP A 462 -10.00 10.92 18.21
N ARG A 463 -10.48 9.74 17.75
CA ARG A 463 -11.00 8.68 18.63
C ARG A 463 -9.95 8.19 19.63
N ARG A 464 -8.73 7.90 19.16
CA ARG A 464 -7.60 7.49 20.02
C ARG A 464 -7.13 8.61 20.94
N GLY A 465 -7.09 9.84 20.43
CA GLY A 465 -6.63 11.04 21.13
C GLY A 465 -7.40 11.30 22.43
N LYS A 466 -8.72 11.11 22.43
CA LYS A 466 -9.55 11.26 23.64
C LYS A 466 -9.13 10.34 24.78
N VAL A 467 -8.73 9.12 24.47
CA VAL A 467 -8.21 8.16 25.46
C VAL A 467 -6.81 8.57 25.91
N TYR A 468 -5.95 9.00 24.99
CA TYR A 468 -4.58 9.43 25.26
C TYR A 468 -4.50 10.69 26.13
N ASP A 469 -5.44 11.62 25.94
CA ASP A 469 -5.58 12.81 26.76
C ASP A 469 -5.86 12.49 28.22
N LYS A 470 -6.64 11.42 28.49
CA LYS A 470 -6.88 10.94 29.86
C LYS A 470 -5.65 10.29 30.46
N TYR A 471 -4.88 9.54 29.67
CA TYR A 471 -3.59 8.98 30.10
C TYR A 471 -2.46 10.00 30.18
N MET A 472 -2.71 11.24 29.77
CA MET A 472 -1.73 12.33 29.69
C MET A 472 -0.49 11.99 28.85
N CYS A 473 -0.64 11.12 27.85
CA CYS A 473 0.45 10.66 27.01
C CYS A 473 -0.06 10.31 25.61
N SER A 474 0.37 11.08 24.61
CA SER A 474 0.03 10.88 23.21
C SER A 474 1.28 10.77 22.35
N PHE A 475 1.26 9.81 21.42
CA PHE A 475 2.30 9.61 20.41
C PHE A 475 1.81 9.92 18.99
N LEU A 476 0.69 10.64 18.88
CA LEU A 476 0.11 11.08 17.61
C LEU A 476 0.96 12.20 17.01
N PHE A 477 1.29 12.04 15.72
CA PHE A 477 2.03 13.03 14.95
C PHE A 477 1.33 13.27 13.62
N ASN A 478 0.75 14.46 13.44
CA ASN A 478 0.05 14.82 12.21
C ASN A 478 0.96 14.74 10.97
N LEU A 479 0.56 13.94 9.97
CA LEU A 479 1.36 13.71 8.77
C LEU A 479 0.92 14.63 7.63
N ASN A 480 -0.37 14.63 7.33
CA ASN A 480 -1.02 15.43 6.29
C ASN A 480 -2.53 15.52 6.60
N ASN A 481 -3.33 16.15 5.74
CA ASN A 481 -4.75 16.34 6.00
C ASN A 481 -5.57 15.05 6.07
N ASP A 482 -5.08 13.96 5.49
CA ASP A 482 -5.80 12.69 5.41
C ASP A 482 -5.39 11.74 6.53
N PHE A 483 -4.13 11.84 7.00
CA PHE A 483 -3.53 10.84 7.87
C PHE A 483 -2.69 11.41 9.02
N VAL A 484 -2.63 10.64 10.11
CA VAL A 484 -1.79 10.85 11.30
C VAL A 484 -0.90 9.63 11.51
N VAL A 485 0.31 9.83 12.03
CA VAL A 485 1.20 8.74 12.47
C VAL A 485 1.05 8.54 13.98
N ASP A 486 0.61 7.36 14.40
CA ASP A 486 0.46 6.96 15.80
C ASP A 486 1.55 5.96 16.21
N ALA A 487 2.49 6.40 17.05
CA ALA A 487 3.56 5.52 17.54
C ALA A 487 3.21 4.77 18.85
N THR A 488 1.95 4.81 19.30
CA THR A 488 1.53 4.26 20.60
C THR A 488 1.73 2.74 20.68
N ARG A 489 1.16 2.00 19.72
CA ARG A 489 1.15 0.53 19.67
C ARG A 489 2.35 -0.03 18.89
N LYS A 490 2.70 0.61 17.78
CA LYS A 490 3.82 0.23 16.91
C LYS A 490 4.61 1.48 16.56
N GLY A 491 5.92 1.43 16.58
CA GLY A 491 6.76 2.60 16.27
C GLY A 491 8.24 2.28 16.32
N ASN A 492 9.09 3.28 16.51
CA ASN A 492 10.53 3.07 16.63
C ASN A 492 11.13 3.91 17.76
N LYS A 493 12.44 3.73 18.03
CA LYS A 493 13.11 4.31 19.21
C LYS A 493 12.93 5.83 19.37
N ILE A 494 12.81 6.59 18.28
CA ILE A 494 12.69 8.06 18.36
C ILE A 494 11.37 8.52 18.99
N ARG A 495 10.37 7.62 19.16
CA ARG A 495 9.12 7.93 19.87
C ARG A 495 9.32 8.40 21.32
N PHE A 496 10.48 8.12 21.91
CA PHE A 496 10.84 8.53 23.28
C PHE A 496 11.60 9.87 23.34
N ALA A 497 11.75 10.59 22.21
CA ALA A 497 12.27 11.95 22.25
C ALA A 497 11.22 12.87 22.84
N ASN A 498 11.52 13.46 23.98
CA ASN A 498 10.58 14.26 24.76
C ASN A 498 10.32 15.64 24.15
N HIS A 499 9.28 16.28 24.65
CA HIS A 499 8.98 17.66 24.32
C HIS A 499 9.98 18.63 24.97
N SER A 500 10.34 19.69 24.26
CA SER A 500 10.94 20.90 24.83
C SER A 500 10.53 22.12 24.00
N VAL A 501 10.42 23.29 24.63
CA VAL A 501 10.23 24.58 23.92
C VAL A 501 11.52 25.08 23.27
N ASN A 502 12.67 24.65 23.80
CA ASN A 502 14.01 24.92 23.29
C ASN A 502 14.72 23.63 22.80
N PRO A 503 14.11 22.89 21.85
CA PRO A 503 14.58 21.56 21.48
C PRO A 503 15.92 21.60 20.74
N ASN A 504 16.67 20.50 20.82
CA ASN A 504 17.88 20.28 20.02
C ASN A 504 17.59 19.58 18.68
N CYS A 505 16.39 19.04 18.46
CA CYS A 505 15.92 18.48 17.19
C CYS A 505 14.75 19.29 16.59
N TYR A 506 14.49 19.06 15.30
CA TYR A 506 13.24 19.47 14.65
C TYR A 506 12.71 18.35 13.76
N ALA A 507 11.39 18.27 13.65
CA ALA A 507 10.71 17.36 12.76
C ALA A 507 10.36 18.03 11.42
N LYS A 508 10.39 17.25 10.35
CA LYS A 508 10.02 17.71 9.00
C LYS A 508 9.30 16.59 8.26
N VAL A 509 8.04 16.84 7.88
CA VAL A 509 7.32 15.98 6.94
C VAL A 509 7.91 16.21 5.54
N MET A 510 8.32 15.15 4.88
CA MET A 510 8.89 15.19 3.53
C MET A 510 8.18 14.20 2.62
N MET A 511 8.13 14.51 1.32
CA MET A 511 7.72 13.54 0.31
C MET A 511 8.90 12.64 -0.07
N VAL A 512 8.71 11.33 0.05
CA VAL A 512 9.74 10.31 -0.18
C VAL A 512 9.14 9.23 -1.06
N ASN A 513 9.48 9.22 -2.35
CA ASN A 513 8.97 8.26 -3.34
C ASN A 513 7.43 8.10 -3.32
N GLY A 514 6.69 9.21 -3.21
CA GLY A 514 5.22 9.23 -3.16
C GLY A 514 4.61 9.12 -1.77
N ASP A 515 5.40 8.78 -0.75
CA ASP A 515 4.93 8.68 0.64
C ASP A 515 5.32 9.92 1.46
N HIS A 516 4.38 10.45 2.25
CA HIS A 516 4.73 11.42 3.29
C HIS A 516 5.39 10.70 4.46
N ARG A 517 6.59 11.15 4.87
CA ARG A 517 7.36 10.55 5.97
C ARG A 517 7.92 11.64 6.88
N ILE A 518 7.98 11.35 8.18
CA ILE A 518 8.40 12.31 9.21
C ILE A 518 9.89 12.07 9.52
N GLY A 519 10.76 12.97 9.07
CA GLY A 519 12.17 12.92 9.44
C GLY A 519 12.46 13.79 10.67
N ILE A 520 13.26 13.28 11.60
CA ILE A 520 13.81 14.02 12.74
C ILE A 520 15.27 14.39 12.43
N PHE A 521 15.60 15.67 12.62
CA PHE A 521 16.89 16.25 12.24
C PHE A 521 17.48 17.09 13.40
N GLY A 522 18.81 17.22 13.45
CA GLY A 522 19.48 18.10 14.42
C GLY A 522 19.21 19.58 14.14
N LYS A 523 18.70 20.34 15.12
CA LYS A 523 18.50 21.80 15.04
C LYS A 523 19.79 22.58 15.27
N ARG A 524 20.70 21.99 16.04
CA ARG A 524 22.06 22.44 16.33
C ARG A 524 23.00 21.21 16.38
N PRO A 525 24.32 21.40 16.49
CA PRO A 525 25.20 20.30 16.87
C PRO A 525 24.77 19.68 18.21
N ILE A 526 24.77 18.35 18.28
CA ILE A 526 24.36 17.54 19.44
C ILE A 526 25.52 16.61 19.78
N HIS A 527 25.90 16.55 21.06
CA HIS A 527 27.02 15.72 21.50
C HIS A 527 26.58 14.26 21.69
N ALA A 528 27.54 13.33 21.61
CA ALA A 528 27.29 11.94 21.95
C ALA A 528 26.82 11.84 23.42
N GLY A 529 25.76 11.08 23.66
CA GLY A 529 25.14 10.90 24.98
C GLY A 529 24.14 11.99 25.37
N GLU A 530 23.85 12.97 24.50
CA GLU A 530 22.85 14.01 24.78
C GLU A 530 21.42 13.49 24.53
N GLU A 531 20.47 13.88 25.40
CA GLU A 531 19.05 13.57 25.24
C GLU A 531 18.46 14.37 24.07
N LEU A 532 17.60 13.73 23.28
CA LEU A 532 16.97 14.33 22.11
C LEU A 532 15.58 14.84 22.46
N PHE A 533 15.32 16.10 22.09
CA PHE A 533 14.04 16.75 22.28
C PHE A 533 13.56 17.39 20.98
N PHE A 534 12.25 17.39 20.75
CA PHE A 534 11.65 18.17 19.66
C PHE A 534 10.37 18.89 20.14
N ASP A 535 10.05 19.99 19.45
CA ASP A 535 8.82 20.73 19.73
C ASP A 535 7.62 19.94 19.18
N TYR A 536 6.70 19.58 20.07
CA TYR A 536 5.50 18.79 19.74
C TYR A 536 4.42 19.68 19.11
N ARG A 537 4.59 21.00 19.16
CA ARG A 537 3.66 22.00 18.62
C ARG A 537 2.24 21.84 19.14
N TYR A 538 2.13 21.44 20.40
CA TYR A 538 0.88 21.39 21.13
C TYR A 538 0.10 22.69 20.93
N GLY A 539 -1.21 22.57 20.74
CA GLY A 539 -2.11 23.71 20.75
C GLY A 539 -2.06 24.44 22.09
N PRO A 540 -2.53 25.70 22.18
CA PRO A 540 -2.47 26.49 23.42
C PRO A 540 -3.08 25.78 24.64
N THR A 541 -4.12 24.97 24.43
CA THR A 541 -4.81 24.18 25.46
C THR A 541 -4.04 22.94 25.91
N GLU A 542 -3.27 22.32 25.01
CA GLU A 542 -2.48 21.11 25.27
C GLU A 542 -1.15 21.46 25.94
N GLN A 543 -0.55 22.60 25.59
CA GLN A 543 0.65 23.13 26.24
C GLN A 543 0.44 23.30 27.75
N LEU A 544 -0.74 23.81 28.14
CA LEU A 544 -1.11 23.99 29.55
C LEU A 544 -1.32 22.67 30.32
N LYS A 545 -1.58 21.55 29.62
CA LYS A 545 -1.86 20.25 30.23
C LYS A 545 -0.64 19.34 30.31
N PHE A 546 0.20 19.32 29.28
CA PHE A 546 1.25 18.31 29.11
C PHE A 546 2.68 18.82 29.33
N VAL A 547 2.90 20.14 29.31
CA VAL A 547 4.23 20.72 29.49
C VAL A 547 4.41 21.10 30.96
N GLY A 548 4.80 20.12 31.77
CA GLY A 548 5.25 20.36 33.14
C GLY A 548 6.56 21.15 33.12
N ILE A 549 6.48 22.44 33.47
CA ILE A 549 7.54 23.41 33.81
C ILE A 549 8.97 22.89 33.53
N GLU A 550 9.54 23.28 32.38
CA GLU A 550 11.00 23.30 32.24
C GLU A 550 11.56 24.12 33.42
N ARG A 551 12.54 23.58 34.15
CA ARG A 551 13.19 24.33 35.23
C ARG A 551 13.73 25.63 34.66
N ASP A 552 13.33 26.75 35.25
CA ASP A 552 14.00 28.03 35.03
C ASP A 552 15.50 27.83 35.31
N GLU A 553 16.36 27.94 34.30
CA GLU A 553 17.82 27.90 34.44
C GLU A 553 18.40 29.14 35.16
N ASN A 554 17.62 29.79 36.03
CA ASN A 554 18.09 30.86 36.91
C ASN A 554 17.54 30.64 38.33
N SER A 555 18.19 29.76 39.08
CA SER A 555 18.11 29.69 40.56
C SER A 555 19.43 29.23 41.14
#